data_AF-A0A4P8R8E8-F1
#
_entry.id   AF-A0A4P8R8E8-F1
#
_cell.length_a   1.000
_cell.length_b   1.000
_cell.length_c   1.000
_cell.angle_alpha   90.00
_cell.angle_beta   90.00
_cell.angle_gamma   90.00
#
_symmetry.space_group_name_H-M   'P 1'
#
loop_
_entity.id
_entity.type
_entity.pdbx_description
1 polymer ?
#
loop_
_entity_poly.entity_id
_entity_poly.type
_entity_poly.pdbx_seq_one_letter_code
_entity_poly.pdbx_strand_id
1 'polypeptide(L)'
;MTRRLLARLAVVAVAAVALVGMLASTSTTEAAWSDAEWVTAPATSGFVQRPNPAAACSIGLAGLDVTFHWAHGTGGVPRTGYVLTAYRPDGSVAGTQTVGATVTTTSTTGLLTSLLNSTTYRVEIQAYAPSTSSWRSTPLVGTITTTALGLITSCSGFSVPA
;
A
#
# COMPACT_ATOMS: atom_id res chain seq x y z
N MET A 1 36.74 -29.50 -35.74
CA MET A 1 36.66 -28.78 -34.44
C MET A 1 35.56 -27.71 -34.38
N THR A 2 34.60 -27.65 -35.32
CA THR A 2 33.66 -26.52 -35.47
C THR A 2 32.22 -26.77 -34.98
N ARG A 3 31.85 -28.02 -34.62
CA ARG A 3 30.48 -28.33 -34.15
C ARG A 3 30.22 -28.05 -32.67
N ARG A 4 31.27 -27.96 -31.84
CA ARG A 4 31.13 -27.75 -30.38
C ARG A 4 30.92 -26.28 -29.98
N LEU A 5 31.25 -25.33 -30.87
CA LEU A 5 31.07 -23.89 -30.64
C LEU A 5 29.63 -23.42 -30.88
N LEU A 6 28.94 -23.99 -31.89
CA LEU A 6 27.54 -23.65 -32.20
C LEU A 6 26.57 -24.07 -31.08
N ALA A 7 26.82 -25.19 -30.42
CA ALA A 7 25.97 -25.67 -29.32
C ALA A 7 26.04 -24.77 -28.07
N ARG A 8 27.18 -24.10 -27.82
CA ARG A 8 27.33 -23.20 -26.66
C ARG A 8 26.67 -21.84 -26.88
N LEU A 9 26.61 -21.35 -28.12
CA LEU A 9 25.91 -20.12 -28.48
C LEU A 9 24.38 -20.27 -28.40
N ALA A 10 23.84 -21.44 -28.76
CA ALA A 10 22.40 -21.70 -28.68
C ALA A 10 21.88 -21.75 -27.24
N VAL A 11 22.65 -22.29 -26.29
CA VAL A 11 22.24 -22.38 -24.87
C VAL A 11 22.23 -21.01 -24.18
N VAL A 12 23.14 -20.10 -24.55
CA VAL A 12 23.16 -18.73 -24.01
C VAL A 12 21.98 -17.90 -24.54
N ALA A 13 21.57 -18.10 -25.79
CA ALA A 13 20.42 -17.41 -26.37
C ALA A 13 19.08 -17.82 -25.74
N VAL A 14 18.91 -19.10 -25.37
CA VAL A 14 17.68 -19.57 -24.72
C VAL A 14 17.58 -19.11 -23.25
N ALA A 15 18.72 -18.98 -22.56
CA ALA A 15 18.74 -18.47 -21.18
C ALA A 15 18.40 -16.97 -21.08
N ALA A 16 18.70 -16.17 -22.11
CA ALA A 16 18.36 -14.75 -22.15
C ALA A 16 16.85 -14.48 -22.41
N VAL A 17 16.17 -15.37 -23.14
CA VAL A 17 14.73 -15.21 -23.45
C VAL A 17 13.84 -15.63 -22.27
N ALA A 18 14.32 -16.50 -21.38
CA ALA A 18 13.55 -16.95 -20.22
C ALA A 18 13.48 -15.92 -19.08
N LEU A 19 14.37 -14.91 -19.04
CA LEU A 19 14.42 -13.94 -17.94
C LEU A 19 13.53 -12.70 -18.11
N VAL A 20 12.88 -12.53 -19.27
CA VAL A 20 12.06 -11.34 -19.57
C VAL A 20 10.58 -11.51 -19.14
N GLY A 21 10.18 -12.72 -18.73
CA GLY A 21 8.76 -13.04 -18.43
C GLY A 21 8.26 -12.70 -17.03
N MET A 22 9.08 -12.18 -16.11
CA MET A 22 8.68 -11.97 -14.70
C MET A 22 8.37 -10.51 -14.33
N LEU A 23 8.14 -9.63 -15.30
CA LEU A 23 7.45 -8.37 -15.02
C LEU A 23 5.94 -8.68 -14.95
N ALA A 24 5.51 -9.13 -13.77
CA ALA A 24 4.11 -9.20 -13.41
C ALA A 24 3.47 -7.83 -13.70
N SER A 25 2.74 -7.75 -14.80
CA SER A 25 1.95 -6.57 -15.13
C SER A 25 0.85 -6.51 -14.08
N THR A 26 0.90 -5.52 -13.19
CA THR A 26 -0.24 -5.19 -12.35
C THR A 26 -1.42 -4.99 -13.28
N SER A 27 -2.52 -5.73 -13.10
CA SER A 27 -3.74 -5.52 -13.87
C SER A 27 -4.23 -4.10 -13.60
N THR A 28 -3.93 -3.18 -14.50
CA THR A 28 -4.51 -1.85 -14.52
C THR A 28 -5.94 -1.99 -15.02
N THR A 29 -6.90 -1.99 -14.10
CA THR A 29 -8.30 -1.85 -14.48
C THR A 29 -8.52 -0.40 -14.89
N GLU A 30 -8.38 -0.11 -16.18
CA GLU A 30 -8.84 1.15 -16.77
C GLU A 30 -10.37 1.11 -16.85
N ALA A 31 -11.05 1.64 -15.84
CA ALA A 31 -12.44 2.02 -15.98
C ALA A 31 -12.50 3.40 -16.66
N ALA A 32 -12.45 3.44 -17.99
CA ALA A 32 -12.85 4.61 -18.77
C ALA A 32 -14.30 4.38 -19.21
N TRP A 33 -15.25 4.96 -18.47
CA TRP A 33 -16.66 4.96 -18.78
C TRP A 33 -16.96 6.28 -19.46
N SER A 34 -17.09 6.24 -20.78
CA SER A 34 -17.47 7.37 -21.61
C SER A 34 -18.98 7.37 -21.83
N ASP A 35 -19.75 7.72 -20.80
CA ASP A 35 -21.14 8.10 -21.03
C ASP A 35 -21.15 9.56 -21.49
N ALA A 36 -21.28 9.73 -22.80
CA ALA A 36 -21.20 11.03 -23.49
C ALA A 36 -22.35 12.00 -23.13
N GLU A 37 -23.34 11.56 -22.35
CA GLU A 37 -24.59 12.31 -22.18
C GLU A 37 -24.58 13.35 -21.05
N TRP A 38 -23.55 13.40 -20.17
CA TRP A 38 -23.58 14.31 -19.00
C TRP A 38 -22.26 14.98 -18.59
N VAL A 39 -21.19 14.92 -19.39
CA VAL A 39 -19.86 15.36 -18.93
C VAL A 39 -19.44 16.71 -19.51
N THR A 40 -19.46 17.74 -18.66
CA THR A 40 -18.99 19.12 -18.96
C THR A 40 -17.46 19.28 -19.01
N ALA A 41 -16.69 18.24 -18.68
CA ALA A 41 -15.22 18.22 -18.78
C ALA A 41 -14.68 16.78 -18.83
N PRO A 42 -13.72 16.44 -19.69
CA PRO A 42 -13.22 15.06 -19.84
C PRO A 42 -12.76 14.48 -18.49
N ALA A 43 -13.28 13.30 -18.14
CA ALA A 43 -12.73 12.52 -17.04
C ALA A 43 -11.32 12.07 -17.44
N THR A 44 -10.30 12.61 -16.77
CA THR A 44 -8.92 12.17 -16.99
C THR A 44 -8.80 10.75 -16.43
N SER A 45 -8.63 9.74 -17.28
CA SER A 45 -8.30 8.40 -16.80
C SER A 45 -6.94 8.43 -16.13
N GLY A 46 -6.78 7.67 -15.06
CA GLY A 46 -5.53 7.60 -14.33
C GLY A 46 -5.61 6.71 -13.10
N PHE A 47 -4.47 6.52 -12.44
CA PHE A 47 -4.38 5.74 -11.21
C PHE A 47 -3.84 6.60 -10.08
N VAL A 48 -4.33 6.36 -8.86
CA VAL A 48 -3.73 6.96 -7.66
C VAL A 48 -2.51 6.14 -7.29
N GLN A 49 -1.34 6.75 -7.35
CA GLN A 49 -0.12 6.02 -7.03
C GLN A 49 -0.11 5.62 -5.56
N ARG A 50 0.23 4.36 -5.30
CA ARG A 50 0.38 3.81 -3.96
C ARG A 50 1.52 4.53 -3.20
N PRO A 51 1.40 4.77 -1.89
CA PRO A 51 2.54 5.17 -1.09
C PRO A 51 3.71 4.18 -1.23
N ASN A 52 4.94 4.66 -1.10
CA ASN A 52 6.10 3.79 -1.10
C ASN A 52 6.32 3.21 0.31
N PRO A 53 6.55 1.89 0.43
CA PRO A 53 6.72 1.25 1.72
C PRO A 53 7.91 1.82 2.47
N ALA A 54 7.77 1.96 3.79
CA ALA A 54 8.87 2.16 4.69
C ALA A 54 8.78 1.11 5.79
N ALA A 55 9.88 0.39 6.02
CA ALA A 55 9.96 -0.61 7.08
C ALA A 55 9.92 -0.01 8.49
N ALA A 56 10.01 1.32 8.59
CA ALA A 56 10.02 2.02 9.85
C ALA A 56 8.62 2.11 10.46
N CYS A 57 8.50 1.52 11.65
CA CYS A 57 7.43 1.76 12.61
C CYS A 57 8.08 1.92 13.99
N SER A 58 7.65 2.91 14.76
CA SER A 58 8.19 3.16 16.11
C SER A 58 7.09 3.14 17.15
N ILE A 59 7.29 2.36 18.20
CA ILE A 59 6.43 2.35 19.38
C ILE A 59 6.84 3.53 20.27
N GLY A 60 5.89 4.38 20.63
CA GLY A 60 6.13 5.50 21.51
C GLY A 60 6.24 5.09 22.98
N LEU A 61 6.41 6.09 23.85
CA LEU A 61 6.65 5.87 25.26
C LEU A 61 5.51 5.06 25.90
N ALA A 62 5.89 4.08 26.72
CA ALA A 62 4.98 3.17 27.43
C ALA A 62 4.09 2.27 26.53
N GLY A 63 4.33 2.21 25.21
CA GLY A 63 3.55 1.34 24.32
C GLY A 63 2.11 1.82 24.12
N LEU A 64 1.84 3.12 24.27
CA LEU A 64 0.49 3.68 24.14
C LEU A 64 0.17 4.12 22.70
N ASP A 65 1.21 4.37 21.90
CA ASP A 65 1.10 4.82 20.54
C ASP A 65 2.14 4.15 19.64
N VAL A 66 1.80 4.07 18.35
CA VAL A 66 2.70 3.66 17.28
C VAL A 66 2.69 4.73 16.23
N THR A 67 3.87 5.12 15.76
CA THR A 67 4.04 5.96 14.59
C THR A 67 4.45 5.13 13.39
N PHE A 68 3.68 5.22 12.32
CA PHE A 68 4.00 4.65 11.04
C PHE A 68 4.65 5.67 10.12
N HIS A 69 5.54 5.19 9.26
CA HIS A 69 6.22 5.99 8.24
C HIS A 69 5.92 5.42 6.85
N TRP A 70 5.87 6.29 5.85
CA TRP A 70 5.81 5.94 4.44
C TRP A 70 6.45 7.05 3.61
N ALA A 71 6.77 6.74 2.36
CA ALA A 71 7.17 7.75 1.38
C ALA A 71 6.05 8.02 0.38
N HIS A 72 6.07 9.20 -0.24
CA HIS A 72 5.15 9.51 -1.30
C HIS A 72 5.39 8.62 -2.52
N GLY A 73 4.30 8.09 -3.09
CA GLY A 73 4.35 7.50 -4.42
C GLY A 73 4.64 8.57 -5.47
N THR A 74 5.36 8.19 -6.52
CA THR A 74 5.69 9.05 -7.67
C THR A 74 4.84 8.70 -8.89
N GLY A 75 4.31 9.73 -9.57
CA GLY A 75 3.41 9.58 -10.72
C GLY A 75 1.93 9.44 -10.36
N GLY A 76 1.11 9.12 -11.37
CA GLY A 76 -0.34 8.99 -11.23
C GLY A 76 -1.08 10.33 -11.15
N VAL A 77 -2.39 10.27 -10.85
CA VAL A 77 -3.19 11.47 -10.60
C VAL A 77 -2.78 12.11 -9.26
N PRO A 78 -2.91 13.45 -9.12
CA PRO A 78 -2.62 14.13 -7.86
C PRO A 78 -3.42 13.53 -6.70
N ARG A 79 -2.71 13.14 -5.63
CA ARG A 79 -3.32 12.68 -4.38
C ARG A 79 -3.84 13.88 -3.58
N THR A 80 -4.97 13.70 -2.91
CA THR A 80 -5.51 14.66 -1.91
C THR A 80 -5.06 14.31 -0.50
N GLY A 81 -4.79 13.03 -0.23
CA GLY A 81 -4.39 12.59 1.09
C GLY A 81 -4.15 11.10 1.17
N TYR A 82 -4.06 10.63 2.41
CA TYR A 82 -4.00 9.22 2.75
C TYR A 82 -5.14 8.86 3.69
N VAL A 83 -5.66 7.66 3.53
CA VAL A 83 -6.56 7.03 4.49
C VAL A 83 -5.83 5.87 5.11
N LEU A 84 -5.85 5.82 6.43
CA LEU A 84 -5.43 4.69 7.21
C LEU A 84 -6.64 4.00 7.80
N THR A 85 -6.69 2.68 7.68
CA THR A 85 -7.77 1.86 8.25
C THR A 85 -7.14 0.76 9.07
N ALA A 86 -7.53 0.67 10.34
CA ALA A 86 -7.14 -0.42 11.20
C ALA A 86 -8.25 -1.48 11.22
N TYR A 87 -7.86 -2.74 11.14
CA TYR A 87 -8.73 -3.90 11.14
C TYR A 87 -8.39 -4.80 12.32
N ARG A 88 -9.42 -5.35 12.94
CA ARG A 88 -9.30 -6.43 13.93
C ARG A 88 -9.04 -7.77 13.22
N PRO A 89 -8.63 -8.83 13.95
CA PRO A 89 -8.41 -10.15 13.38
C PRO A 89 -9.64 -10.75 12.67
N ASP A 90 -10.84 -10.38 13.10
CA ASP A 90 -12.11 -10.80 12.48
C ASP A 90 -12.43 -10.04 11.17
N GLY A 91 -11.56 -9.12 10.75
CA GLY A 91 -11.75 -8.28 9.58
C GLY A 91 -12.64 -7.06 9.82
N SER A 92 -13.20 -6.87 11.01
CA SER A 92 -13.97 -5.68 11.34
C SER A 92 -13.08 -4.44 11.42
N VAL A 93 -13.61 -3.29 10.99
CA VAL A 93 -12.89 -2.02 11.10
C VAL A 93 -12.80 -1.63 12.58
N ALA A 94 -11.57 -1.47 13.06
CA ALA A 94 -11.27 -0.95 14.38
C ALA A 94 -11.34 0.58 14.40
N GLY A 95 -10.90 1.22 13.32
CA GLY A 95 -11.00 2.65 13.12
C GLY A 95 -10.42 3.11 11.80
N THR A 96 -10.64 4.39 11.48
CA THR A 96 -10.20 5.00 10.24
C THR A 96 -9.75 6.43 10.49
N GLN A 97 -8.66 6.82 9.86
CA GLN A 97 -8.08 8.15 9.97
C GLN A 97 -7.70 8.66 8.58
N THR A 98 -7.89 9.95 8.35
CA THR A 98 -7.43 10.62 7.12
C THR A 98 -6.35 11.63 7.46
N VAL A 99 -5.36 11.74 6.58
CA VAL A 99 -4.25 12.70 6.69
C VAL A 99 -4.00 13.37 5.36
N GLY A 100 -3.44 14.58 5.40
CA GLY A 100 -3.20 15.40 4.20
C GLY A 100 -2.17 14.82 3.23
N ALA A 101 -2.19 15.28 1.98
CA ALA A 101 -1.35 14.80 0.87
C ALA A 101 0.17 14.86 1.12
N THR A 102 0.62 15.77 1.99
CA THR A 102 2.03 16.02 2.32
C THR A 102 2.51 15.21 3.52
N VAL A 103 1.60 14.52 4.22
CA VAL A 103 1.93 13.75 5.41
C VAL A 103 2.61 12.44 5.00
N THR A 104 3.73 12.13 5.67
CA THR A 104 4.53 10.90 5.49
C THR A 104 4.60 10.05 6.76
N THR A 105 3.97 10.52 7.84
CA THR A 105 3.96 9.87 9.15
C THR A 105 2.63 10.09 9.85
N THR A 106 2.12 9.08 10.55
CA THR A 106 0.98 9.26 11.45
C THR A 106 1.10 8.33 12.64
N SER A 107 0.61 8.79 13.79
CA SER A 107 0.45 7.94 14.96
C SER A 107 -0.88 7.20 14.90
N THR A 108 -1.00 6.14 15.71
CA THR A 108 -2.26 5.43 15.97
C THR A 108 -3.23 6.23 16.83
N THR A 109 -2.82 7.41 17.32
CA THR A 109 -3.66 8.31 18.11
C THR A 109 -4.84 8.79 17.26
N GLY A 110 -6.04 8.32 17.59
CA GLY A 110 -7.26 8.60 16.81
C GLY A 110 -7.59 7.55 15.75
N LEU A 111 -6.65 6.67 15.38
CA LEU A 111 -6.92 5.49 14.54
C LEU A 111 -7.52 4.35 15.37
N LEU A 112 -7.02 4.16 16.59
CA LEU A 112 -7.48 3.14 17.53
C LEU A 112 -8.01 3.82 18.79
N THR A 113 -9.31 3.69 19.05
CA THR A 113 -9.96 4.26 20.24
C THR A 113 -9.81 3.37 21.48
N SER A 114 -9.56 2.07 21.28
CA SER A 114 -9.16 1.15 22.33
C SER A 114 -8.22 0.07 21.76
N LEU A 115 -7.15 -0.20 22.51
CA LEU A 115 -6.23 -1.30 22.26
C LEU A 115 -6.69 -2.48 23.13
N LEU A 116 -7.15 -3.53 22.48
CA LEU A 116 -7.82 -4.65 23.15
C LEU A 116 -6.85 -5.80 23.41
N ASN A 117 -7.20 -6.59 24.42
CA ASN A 117 -6.49 -7.74 24.97
C ASN A 117 -5.79 -8.61 23.92
N SER A 118 -4.46 -8.55 23.88
CA SER A 118 -3.64 -9.51 23.14
C SER A 118 -4.03 -9.64 21.66
N THR A 119 -4.32 -8.52 21.02
CA THR A 119 -4.88 -8.48 19.66
C THR A 119 -3.81 -8.03 18.67
N THR A 120 -3.76 -8.68 17.50
CA THR A 120 -2.96 -8.19 16.37
C THR A 120 -3.86 -7.47 15.39
N TYR A 121 -3.65 -6.17 15.26
CA TYR A 121 -4.35 -5.32 14.31
C TYR A 121 -3.61 -5.28 12.98
N ARG A 122 -4.37 -5.34 11.89
CA ARG A 122 -3.85 -5.05 10.55
C ARG A 122 -4.11 -3.58 10.24
N VAL A 123 -3.09 -2.83 9.86
CA VAL A 123 -3.23 -1.43 9.48
C VAL A 123 -2.95 -1.31 8.00
N GLU A 124 -3.89 -0.70 7.27
CA GLU A 124 -3.77 -0.46 5.84
C GLU A 124 -3.65 1.04 5.58
N ILE A 125 -2.80 1.42 4.63
CA ILE A 125 -2.69 2.80 4.14
C ILE A 125 -2.89 2.85 2.63
N GLN A 126 -3.71 3.80 2.18
CA GLN A 126 -4.00 4.06 0.77
C GLN A 126 -3.93 5.55 0.49
N ALA A 127 -3.36 5.93 -0.65
CA ALA A 127 -3.53 7.28 -1.18
C ALA A 127 -4.92 7.40 -1.83
N TYR A 128 -5.53 8.58 -1.77
CA TYR A 128 -6.77 8.87 -2.49
C TYR A 128 -6.65 10.17 -3.29
N ALA A 129 -7.40 10.26 -4.39
CA ALA A 129 -7.45 11.42 -5.29
C ALA A 129 -8.74 12.24 -5.09
N PRO A 130 -8.78 13.50 -5.55
CA PRO A 130 -9.97 14.34 -5.41
C PRO A 130 -11.01 13.95 -6.46
N SER A 131 -12.10 13.32 -6.01
CA SER A 131 -13.44 13.41 -6.61
C SER A 131 -14.41 12.42 -5.96
N THR A 132 -13.94 11.28 -5.46
CA THR A 132 -14.75 10.31 -4.71
C THR A 132 -13.83 9.43 -3.87
N SER A 133 -14.26 9.06 -2.66
CA SER A 133 -13.53 8.16 -1.76
C SER A 133 -13.30 6.75 -2.34
N SER A 134 -13.82 6.46 -3.53
CA SER A 134 -13.62 5.22 -4.28
C SER A 134 -12.31 5.18 -5.08
N TRP A 135 -11.74 6.34 -5.46
CA TRP A 135 -10.44 6.38 -6.14
C TRP A 135 -9.30 6.28 -5.12
N ARG A 136 -8.88 5.04 -4.87
CA ARG A 136 -7.82 4.68 -3.92
C ARG A 136 -6.73 3.87 -4.59
N SER A 137 -5.51 4.04 -4.10
CA SER A 137 -4.40 3.17 -4.50
C SER A 137 -4.58 1.76 -3.94
N THR A 138 -3.78 0.81 -4.45
CA THR A 138 -3.54 -0.44 -3.73
C THR A 138 -3.03 -0.15 -2.32
N PRO A 139 -3.43 -0.93 -1.29
CA PRO A 139 -3.00 -0.67 0.08
C PRO A 139 -1.55 -1.12 0.30
N LEU A 140 -0.87 -0.44 1.21
CA LEU A 140 0.23 -1.05 1.96
C LEU A 140 -0.30 -1.57 3.29
N VAL A 141 0.33 -2.61 3.81
CA VAL A 141 -0.10 -3.30 5.03
C VAL A 141 1.02 -3.29 6.07
N GLY A 142 0.67 -2.91 7.29
CA GLY A 142 1.49 -3.02 8.49
C GLY A 142 0.67 -3.69 9.60
N THR A 143 1.32 -3.98 10.72
CA THR A 143 0.66 -4.64 11.85
C THR A 143 1.06 -4.03 13.18
N ILE A 144 0.19 -4.18 14.17
CA ILE A 144 0.43 -3.82 15.57
C ILE A 144 -0.05 -4.96 16.43
N THR A 145 0.74 -5.39 17.40
CA THR A 145 0.31 -6.36 18.41
C THR A 145 0.27 -5.70 19.78
N THR A 146 -0.77 -6.02 20.56
CA THR A 146 -0.98 -5.51 21.92
C THR A 146 -0.83 -6.59 22.98
N THR A 147 -0.67 -6.20 24.24
CA THR A 147 -0.76 -7.04 25.43
C THR A 147 -2.21 -7.19 25.90
N ALA A 148 -2.43 -8.03 26.91
CA ALA A 148 -3.68 -8.09 27.66
C ALA A 148 -4.08 -6.76 28.34
N LEU A 149 -3.13 -5.85 28.56
CA LEU A 149 -3.40 -4.51 29.12
C LEU A 149 -3.62 -3.45 28.03
N GLY A 150 -3.66 -3.84 26.75
CA GLY A 150 -3.79 -2.91 25.64
C GLY A 150 -2.52 -2.14 25.30
N LEU A 151 -1.37 -2.49 25.88
CA LEU A 151 -0.09 -1.87 25.51
C LEU A 151 0.47 -2.50 24.24
N ILE A 152 0.96 -1.69 23.32
CA ILE A 152 1.60 -2.13 22.08
C ILE A 152 2.96 -2.77 22.39
N THR A 153 3.17 -3.99 21.93
CA THR A 153 4.40 -4.77 22.13
C THR A 153 5.26 -4.86 20.88
N SER A 154 4.63 -4.84 19.72
CA SER A 154 5.33 -4.92 18.45
C SER A 154 4.57 -4.15 17.38
N CYS A 155 5.31 -3.71 16.37
CA CYS A 155 4.73 -3.23 15.15
C CYS A 155 5.61 -3.59 13.95
N SER A 156 4.97 -3.70 12.79
CA SER A 156 5.65 -3.84 11.50
C SER A 156 5.38 -2.63 10.63
N GLY A 157 6.41 -2.14 9.95
CA GLY A 157 6.28 -1.08 8.96
C GLY A 157 5.44 -1.52 7.75
N PHE A 158 5.08 -0.56 6.92
CA PHE A 158 4.23 -0.82 5.77
C PHE A 158 4.98 -1.59 4.68
N SER A 159 4.33 -2.62 4.16
CA SER A 159 4.83 -3.47 3.07
C SER A 159 3.75 -3.68 2.01
N VAL A 160 4.16 -4.12 0.82
CA VAL A 160 3.22 -4.53 -0.22
C VAL A 160 2.63 -5.87 0.18
N PRO A 161 1.29 -6.03 0.20
CA PRO A 161 0.69 -7.34 0.48
C PRO A 161 1.15 -8.37 -0.55
N ALA A 162 1.54 -9.55 -0.06
CA ALA A 162 2.02 -10.67 -0.86
C ALA A 162 0.90 -11.34 -1.67
#